data_AF-A0A8X6IJJ7-F1
#
_entry.id   AF-A0A8X6IJJ7-F1
#
_cell.length_a   1.000
_cell.length_b   1.000
_cell.length_c   1.000
_cell.angle_alpha   90.00
_cell.angle_beta   90.00
_cell.angle_gamma   90.00
#
_symmetry.space_group_name_H-M   'P 1'
#
loop_
_entity.id
_entity.type
_entity.pdbx_description
1 polymer ?
#
loop_
_entity_poly.entity_id
_entity_poly.type
_entity_poly.pdbx_seq_one_letter_code
_entity_poly.pdbx_strand_id
1 'polypeptide(L)'
;MDHIDDSNEISFPGDMCYKIGGKKKMARFTWGMAAQNCKEEHNGNLVTIHSKELQDFLTTFLGLSAQESIWIGLHDRINETDYKWEDGSPVNYTNWEPMEPTGPNDDKEDCTEMLHRSGRAHGKPGQWNDINCEHEKLYMCQKKKGKSSKNNLDPRYCSTVNGLGWRYEKSCYTFVPVKKTWLEAEEYCATKHNGHLVTIQDFTYNMFLNYVFREQEEPMWIGIKLK
;
A
#
# COMPACT_ATOMS: atom_id res chain seq x y z
N MET A 1 -22.45 -2.00 13.85
CA MET A 1 -21.85 -3.35 14.05
C MET A 1 -21.29 -3.66 12.68
N ASP A 2 -20.08 -3.19 12.46
CA ASP A 2 -19.61 -2.91 11.12
C ASP A 2 -18.93 -4.16 10.58
N HIS A 3 -19.52 -4.74 9.53
CA HIS A 3 -18.93 -5.84 8.77
C HIS A 3 -17.73 -5.31 8.00
N ILE A 4 -16.57 -5.30 8.66
CA ILE A 4 -15.29 -5.47 7.99
C ILE A 4 -15.31 -6.92 7.49
N ASP A 5 -15.40 -7.12 6.18
CA ASP A 5 -15.25 -8.44 5.58
C ASP A 5 -13.96 -9.08 6.12
N ASP A 6 -14.07 -10.32 6.61
CA ASP A 6 -13.07 -11.10 7.38
C ASP A 6 -11.76 -11.35 6.60
N SER A 7 -11.66 -10.82 5.39
CA SER A 7 -10.61 -11.09 4.43
C SER A 7 -9.37 -10.19 4.61
N ASN A 8 -9.48 -8.94 5.09
CA ASN A 8 -8.40 -7.93 4.99
C ASN A 8 -7.75 -7.89 3.59
N GLU A 9 -8.53 -8.25 2.56
CA GLU A 9 -8.09 -8.27 1.17
C GLU A 9 -8.41 -6.92 0.52
N ILE A 10 -7.43 -6.36 -0.17
CA ILE A 10 -7.62 -5.16 -0.97
C ILE A 10 -7.38 -5.51 -2.44
N SER A 11 -8.15 -4.92 -3.34
CA SER A 11 -7.94 -5.12 -4.78
C SER A 11 -7.31 -3.90 -5.42
N PHE A 12 -6.42 -4.09 -6.39
CA PHE A 12 -6.03 -3.02 -7.32
C PHE A 12 -6.90 -3.13 -8.59
N PRO A 13 -7.07 -2.07 -9.40
CA PRO A 13 -7.66 -2.22 -10.74
C PRO A 13 -7.02 -3.38 -11.51
N GLY A 14 -7.84 -4.18 -12.19
CA GLY A 14 -7.43 -5.47 -12.79
C GLY A 14 -7.95 -6.68 -12.01
N ASP A 15 -7.27 -7.83 -12.15
CA ASP A 15 -7.74 -9.13 -11.67
C ASP A 15 -6.98 -9.66 -10.44
N MET A 16 -6.32 -8.79 -9.67
CA MET A 16 -5.53 -9.20 -8.50
C MET A 16 -6.09 -8.65 -7.18
N CYS A 17 -5.96 -9.46 -6.13
CA CYS A 17 -6.19 -9.12 -4.72
C CYS A 17 -4.88 -9.25 -3.95
N TYR A 18 -4.72 -8.42 -2.92
CA TYR A 18 -3.55 -8.33 -2.06
C TYR A 18 -3.97 -8.44 -0.59
N LYS A 19 -3.13 -9.07 0.24
CA LYS A 19 -3.42 -9.30 1.66
C LYS A 19 -2.16 -9.33 2.48
N ILE A 20 -2.19 -8.74 3.67
CA ILE A 20 -1.11 -8.88 4.66
C ILE A 20 -1.38 -10.11 5.53
N GLY A 21 -0.47 -11.08 5.47
CA GLY A 21 -0.46 -12.28 6.30
C GLY A 21 0.20 -12.07 7.66
N GLY A 22 0.00 -13.01 8.59
CA GLY A 22 0.59 -12.98 9.94
C GLY A 22 -0.11 -12.07 10.97
N LYS A 23 -0.74 -10.96 10.53
CA LYS A 23 -1.36 -9.96 11.43
C LYS A 23 -2.42 -10.55 12.38
N LYS A 24 -3.36 -11.35 11.87
CA LYS A 24 -4.44 -11.96 12.69
C LYS A 24 -3.90 -12.98 13.70
N LYS A 25 -2.80 -13.65 13.35
CA LYS A 25 -2.12 -14.65 14.19
C LYS A 25 -1.10 -14.02 15.16
N MET A 26 -0.87 -12.70 15.06
CA MET A 26 0.22 -12.00 15.77
C MET A 26 1.57 -12.69 15.60
N ALA A 27 1.80 -13.26 14.40
CA ALA A 27 2.94 -14.11 14.10
C ALA A 27 3.73 -13.53 12.93
N ARG A 28 5.04 -13.70 12.99
CA ARG A 28 6.02 -13.28 11.99
C ARG A 28 6.70 -14.52 11.43
N PHE A 29 7.15 -14.43 10.18
CA PHE A 29 7.63 -15.59 9.43
C PHE A 29 8.87 -15.23 8.63
N THR A 30 9.76 -16.21 8.45
CA THR A 30 10.86 -16.11 7.49
C THR A 30 10.31 -15.97 6.06
N TRP A 31 11.12 -15.48 5.14
CA TRP A 31 10.68 -15.27 3.75
C TRP A 31 10.16 -16.58 3.13
N GLY A 32 10.86 -17.70 3.37
CA GLY A 32 10.46 -19.02 2.86
C GLY A 32 9.11 -19.48 3.41
N MET A 33 8.87 -19.30 4.71
CA MET A 33 7.58 -19.60 5.32
C MET A 33 6.46 -18.68 4.83
N ALA A 34 6.76 -17.39 4.64
CA ALA A 34 5.81 -16.42 4.08
C ALA A 34 5.38 -16.80 2.65
N ALA A 35 6.33 -17.17 1.78
CA ALA A 35 6.05 -17.67 0.43
C ALA A 35 5.15 -18.92 0.46
N GLN A 36 5.45 -19.88 1.35
CA GLN A 36 4.64 -21.07 1.52
C GLN A 36 3.22 -20.74 1.99
N ASN A 37 3.08 -19.84 2.97
CA ASN A 37 1.78 -19.44 3.48
C ASN A 37 0.91 -18.75 2.41
N CYS A 38 1.50 -17.92 1.53
CA CYS A 38 0.75 -17.32 0.42
C CYS A 38 0.21 -18.38 -0.54
N LYS A 39 0.97 -19.44 -0.80
CA LYS A 39 0.53 -20.56 -1.64
C LYS A 39 -0.58 -21.36 -0.97
N GLU A 40 -0.38 -21.78 0.28
CA GLU A 40 -1.28 -22.69 0.99
C GLU A 40 -2.58 -22.02 1.45
N GLU A 41 -2.49 -20.82 2.04
CA GLU A 41 -3.65 -20.17 2.66
C GLU A 41 -4.48 -19.36 1.64
N HIS A 42 -3.86 -18.94 0.54
CA HIS A 42 -4.45 -17.95 -0.36
C HIS A 42 -4.44 -18.35 -1.85
N ASN A 43 -3.91 -19.53 -2.19
CA ASN A 43 -3.74 -19.99 -3.57
C ASN A 43 -3.11 -18.90 -4.44
N GLY A 44 -2.10 -18.24 -3.88
CA GLY A 44 -1.42 -17.08 -4.43
C GLY A 44 0.10 -17.19 -4.25
N ASN A 45 0.78 -16.06 -4.36
CA ASN A 45 2.23 -15.92 -4.23
C ASN A 45 2.52 -14.73 -3.30
N LEU A 46 3.76 -14.56 -2.86
CA LEU A 46 4.20 -13.26 -2.38
C LEU A 46 3.99 -12.21 -3.47
N VAL A 47 3.74 -10.97 -3.06
CA VAL A 47 3.39 -9.90 -3.99
C VAL A 47 4.54 -9.59 -4.96
N THR A 48 4.19 -9.40 -6.23
CA THR A 48 5.09 -8.96 -7.29
C THR A 48 4.67 -7.59 -7.80
N ILE A 49 5.65 -6.73 -8.10
CA ILE A 49 5.40 -5.31 -8.34
C ILE A 49 5.99 -4.92 -9.70
N HIS A 50 5.10 -4.65 -10.67
CA HIS A 50 5.47 -4.41 -12.08
C HIS A 50 5.23 -2.98 -12.55
N SER A 51 4.78 -2.08 -11.68
CA SER A 51 4.53 -0.69 -12.04
C SER A 51 4.62 0.21 -10.82
N LYS A 52 4.95 1.48 -11.08
CA LYS A 52 4.90 2.53 -10.06
C LYS A 52 3.52 2.66 -9.44
N GLU A 53 2.47 2.51 -10.24
CA GLU A 53 1.10 2.72 -9.76
C GLU A 53 0.64 1.60 -8.81
N LEU A 54 1.05 0.36 -9.08
CA LEU A 54 0.88 -0.73 -8.13
C LEU A 54 1.74 -0.51 -6.88
N GLN A 55 3.00 -0.08 -7.03
CA GLN A 55 3.86 0.25 -5.89
C GLN A 55 3.23 1.29 -4.97
N ASP A 56 2.75 2.41 -5.52
CA ASP A 56 2.14 3.49 -4.75
C ASP A 56 0.91 2.97 -3.97
N PHE A 57 0.08 2.15 -4.62
CA PHE A 57 -1.07 1.51 -3.97
C PHE A 57 -0.67 0.60 -2.82
N LEU A 58 0.32 -0.28 -3.02
CA LEU A 58 0.75 -1.24 -1.99
C LEU A 58 1.50 -0.55 -0.85
N THR A 59 2.22 0.54 -1.13
CA THR A 59 2.86 1.40 -0.12
C THR A 59 1.81 2.00 0.81
N THR A 60 0.74 2.57 0.24
CA THR A 60 -0.37 3.09 1.03
C THR A 60 -1.06 1.96 1.78
N PHE A 61 -1.40 0.85 1.12
CA PHE A 61 -2.04 -0.28 1.78
C PHE A 61 -1.21 -0.81 2.95
N LEU A 62 0.11 -0.92 2.79
CA LEU A 62 1.04 -1.23 3.87
C LEU A 62 0.89 -0.22 5.00
N GLY A 63 1.06 1.08 4.73
CA GLY A 63 0.95 2.14 5.73
C GLY A 63 -0.37 2.18 6.52
N LEU A 64 -1.48 1.82 5.87
CA LEU A 64 -2.81 1.72 6.49
C LEU A 64 -2.99 0.42 7.29
N SER A 65 -2.34 -0.66 6.89
CA SER A 65 -2.67 -2.01 7.35
C SER A 65 -1.63 -2.62 8.27
N ALA A 66 -0.37 -2.23 8.17
CA ALA A 66 0.72 -2.68 9.03
C ALA A 66 1.73 -1.54 9.25
N GLN A 67 2.15 -1.36 10.50
CA GLN A 67 3.12 -0.34 10.90
C GLN A 67 4.53 -0.94 11.01
N GLU A 68 4.84 -1.96 10.20
CA GLU A 68 6.14 -2.64 10.13
C GLU A 68 6.47 -3.02 8.68
N SER A 69 7.76 -3.16 8.37
CA SER A 69 8.22 -3.63 7.05
C SER A 69 7.85 -5.10 6.83
N ILE A 70 7.65 -5.48 5.57
CA ILE A 70 7.05 -6.77 5.22
C ILE A 70 7.77 -7.46 4.07
N TRP A 71 7.66 -8.78 4.01
CA TRP A 71 8.17 -9.54 2.87
C TRP A 71 7.37 -9.30 1.59
N ILE A 72 8.11 -9.18 0.47
CA ILE A 72 7.60 -9.21 -0.90
C ILE A 72 8.27 -10.34 -1.69
N GLY A 73 7.79 -10.63 -2.90
CA GLY A 73 8.22 -11.82 -3.66
C GLY A 73 9.55 -11.69 -4.39
N LEU A 74 10.27 -10.57 -4.27
CA LEU A 74 11.56 -10.38 -4.94
C LEU A 74 12.66 -11.06 -4.10
N HIS A 75 13.55 -11.78 -4.78
CA HIS A 75 14.66 -12.49 -4.16
C HIS A 75 15.75 -12.82 -5.19
N ASP A 76 16.98 -13.08 -4.76
CA ASP A 76 18.10 -13.54 -5.60
C ASP A 76 18.78 -14.81 -5.07
N ARG A 77 18.14 -15.49 -4.10
CA ARG A 77 18.49 -16.79 -3.45
C ARG A 77 19.11 -17.92 -4.28
N ILE A 78 19.03 -17.87 -5.60
CA ILE A 78 19.60 -18.88 -6.50
C ILE A 78 20.98 -18.43 -7.01
N ASN A 79 21.07 -17.16 -7.39
CA ASN A 79 22.22 -16.56 -8.04
C ASN A 79 22.34 -15.13 -7.50
N GLU A 80 23.34 -14.88 -6.69
CA GLU A 80 23.68 -13.56 -6.14
C GLU A 80 23.59 -12.46 -7.23
N THR A 81 22.92 -11.36 -6.94
CA THR A 81 22.62 -10.22 -7.83
C THR A 81 21.63 -10.46 -8.99
N ASP A 82 21.13 -11.69 -9.19
CA ASP A 82 20.14 -12.06 -10.21
C ASP A 82 18.73 -12.15 -9.60
N TYR A 83 18.18 -10.99 -9.26
CA TYR A 83 16.85 -10.86 -8.65
C TYR A 83 15.73 -11.37 -9.56
N LYS A 84 14.82 -12.15 -8.97
CA LYS A 84 13.65 -12.75 -9.61
C LYS A 84 12.42 -12.59 -8.73
N TRP A 85 11.28 -12.45 -9.38
CA TRP A 85 9.99 -12.56 -8.71
C TRP A 85 9.65 -14.03 -8.48
N GLU A 86 9.07 -14.31 -7.32
CA GLU A 86 8.66 -15.66 -6.90
C GLU A 86 7.71 -16.35 -7.90
N ASP A 87 6.91 -15.58 -8.63
CA ASP A 87 5.97 -16.09 -9.64
C ASP A 87 6.60 -16.32 -11.03
N GLY A 88 7.91 -16.05 -11.17
CA GLY A 88 8.68 -16.21 -12.41
C GLY A 88 8.50 -15.08 -13.43
N SER A 89 7.75 -14.03 -13.09
CA SER A 89 7.61 -12.85 -13.94
C SER A 89 8.92 -12.05 -14.05
N PRO A 90 9.12 -11.27 -15.13
CA PRO A 90 10.34 -10.47 -15.29
C PRO A 90 10.40 -9.31 -14.29
N VAL A 91 11.61 -9.01 -13.81
CA VAL A 91 11.89 -7.81 -13.01
C VAL A 91 12.01 -6.61 -13.95
N ASN A 92 10.88 -5.95 -14.22
CA ASN A 92 10.76 -4.79 -15.13
C ASN A 92 10.53 -3.47 -14.39
N TYR A 93 10.40 -3.52 -13.06
CA TYR A 93 10.22 -2.39 -12.18
C TYR A 93 10.99 -2.65 -10.88
N THR A 94 11.68 -1.64 -10.37
CA THR A 94 12.35 -1.69 -9.07
C THR A 94 12.08 -0.42 -8.26
N ASN A 95 12.09 -0.54 -6.94
CA ASN A 95 11.91 0.58 -6.02
C ASN A 95 12.85 0.50 -4.80
N TRP A 96 14.11 0.15 -5.03
CA TRP A 96 15.13 0.07 -3.98
C TRP A 96 15.26 1.36 -3.16
N GLU A 97 15.54 1.22 -1.88
CA GLU A 97 15.95 2.32 -0.99
C GLU A 97 17.32 2.86 -1.45
N PRO A 98 17.68 4.14 -1.21
CA PRO A 98 19.00 4.63 -1.55
C PRO A 98 20.12 3.77 -0.97
N MET A 99 21.09 3.41 -1.82
CA MET A 99 22.22 2.51 -1.55
C MET A 99 21.88 1.01 -1.53
N GLU A 100 20.64 0.65 -1.82
CA GLU A 100 20.21 -0.75 -1.97
C GLU A 100 20.08 -1.17 -3.45
N PRO A 101 20.19 -2.47 -3.76
CA PRO A 101 20.60 -3.54 -2.85
C PRO A 101 22.07 -3.44 -2.44
N THR A 102 22.43 -3.89 -1.24
CA THR A 102 23.85 -4.00 -0.89
C THR A 102 24.45 -5.13 -1.72
N GLY A 103 25.25 -4.77 -2.73
CA GLY A 103 25.74 -5.73 -3.74
C GLY A 103 26.60 -6.89 -3.17
N PRO A 104 27.38 -7.59 -4.02
CA PRO A 104 27.89 -8.97 -3.80
C PRO A 104 28.87 -9.20 -2.62
N ASN A 105 29.06 -8.21 -1.74
CA ASN A 105 29.86 -8.31 -0.53
C ASN A 105 29.05 -8.76 0.70
N ASP A 106 27.71 -8.87 0.61
CA ASP A 106 26.85 -9.42 1.66
C ASP A 106 26.04 -10.61 1.14
N ASP A 107 26.72 -11.78 1.04
CA ASP A 107 26.23 -13.04 0.46
C ASP A 107 25.09 -13.73 1.24
N LYS A 108 24.37 -12.96 2.06
CA LYS A 108 23.34 -13.45 2.98
C LYS A 108 22.04 -12.68 2.91
N GLU A 109 21.95 -11.62 2.10
CA GLU A 109 20.78 -10.76 2.02
C GLU A 109 19.88 -11.07 0.81
N ASP A 110 19.56 -12.36 0.60
CA ASP A 110 18.91 -12.81 -0.63
C ASP A 110 17.41 -12.49 -0.78
N CYS A 111 16.78 -11.83 0.21
CA CYS A 111 15.32 -11.68 0.30
C CYS A 111 14.91 -10.22 0.47
N THR A 112 13.87 -9.81 -0.25
CA THR A 112 13.47 -8.41 -0.27
C THR A 112 12.29 -8.11 0.65
N GLU A 113 12.44 -7.08 1.48
CA GLU A 113 11.34 -6.45 2.21
C GLU A 113 10.90 -5.12 1.59
N MET A 114 9.60 -4.81 1.70
CA MET A 114 9.07 -3.48 1.45
C MET A 114 8.99 -2.72 2.78
N LEU A 115 9.66 -1.57 2.84
CA LEU A 115 9.84 -0.79 4.05
C LEU A 115 8.57 -0.01 4.42
N HIS A 116 8.07 -0.15 5.65
CA HIS A 116 7.02 0.75 6.14
C HIS A 116 7.55 2.18 6.32
N ARG A 117 8.80 2.30 6.77
CA ARG A 117 9.56 3.55 6.85
C ARG A 117 10.98 3.29 6.38
N SER A 118 11.52 4.27 5.67
CA SER A 118 12.93 4.25 5.27
C SER A 118 13.84 4.50 6.47
N GLY A 119 14.97 3.77 6.51
CA GLY A 119 16.05 3.99 7.47
C GLY A 119 17.15 4.92 6.94
N ARG A 120 17.17 5.20 5.63
CA ARG A 120 18.22 5.98 4.95
C ARG A 120 17.84 7.44 4.76
N ALA A 121 18.85 8.31 4.71
CA ALA A 121 18.65 9.70 4.29
C ALA A 121 18.08 9.74 2.86
N HIS A 122 17.04 10.55 2.65
CA HIS A 122 16.29 10.67 1.38
C HIS A 122 15.49 9.43 0.95
N GLY A 123 15.49 8.35 1.73
CA GLY A 123 14.63 7.23 1.43
C GLY A 123 13.17 7.51 1.80
N LYS A 124 12.30 6.71 1.22
CA LYS A 124 10.84 6.87 1.22
C LYS A 124 10.17 5.58 1.66
N PRO A 125 8.99 5.69 2.30
CA PRO A 125 8.12 4.55 2.57
C PRO A 125 7.85 3.75 1.29
N GLY A 126 7.72 2.43 1.42
CA GLY A 126 7.48 1.52 0.30
C GLY A 126 8.72 1.18 -0.52
N GLN A 127 9.86 1.83 -0.29
CA GLN A 127 11.11 1.40 -0.90
C GLN A 127 11.57 0.04 -0.38
N TRP A 128 12.41 -0.61 -1.16
CA TRP A 128 12.80 -2.00 -0.94
C TRP A 128 14.19 -2.08 -0.32
N ASN A 129 14.37 -3.06 0.55
CA ASN A 129 15.65 -3.42 1.14
C ASN A 129 15.84 -4.92 0.97
N ASP A 130 17.00 -5.34 0.49
CA ASP A 130 17.47 -6.72 0.57
C ASP A 130 17.96 -6.99 1.99
N ILE A 131 17.65 -8.16 2.52
CA ILE A 131 17.95 -8.53 3.89
C ILE A 131 17.91 -10.05 4.04
N ASN A 132 18.59 -10.57 5.06
CA ASN A 132 18.64 -11.98 5.33
C ASN A 132 17.24 -12.63 5.46
N CYS A 133 17.03 -13.68 4.67
CA CYS A 133 15.77 -14.42 4.55
C CYS A 133 15.23 -15.01 5.87
N GLU A 134 16.10 -15.21 6.86
CA GLU A 134 15.76 -15.77 8.17
C GLU A 134 15.18 -14.74 9.14
N HIS A 135 15.07 -13.47 8.75
CA HIS A 135 14.31 -12.49 9.53
C HIS A 135 12.82 -12.85 9.56
N GLU A 136 12.19 -12.68 10.72
CA GLU A 136 10.75 -12.91 10.86
C GLU A 136 9.97 -11.61 10.70
N LYS A 137 9.09 -11.53 9.70
CA LYS A 137 8.26 -10.33 9.42
C LYS A 137 6.83 -10.72 9.08
N LEU A 138 5.94 -9.72 8.99
CA LEU A 138 4.70 -9.90 8.24
C LEU A 138 5.02 -9.98 6.74
N TYR A 139 4.05 -10.35 5.92
CA TYR A 139 4.25 -10.56 4.48
C TYR A 139 3.00 -10.17 3.70
N MET A 140 3.18 -9.79 2.44
CA MET A 140 2.06 -9.48 1.55
C MET A 140 1.93 -10.51 0.45
N CYS A 141 0.75 -11.14 0.39
CA CYS A 141 0.38 -12.07 -0.66
C CYS A 141 -0.38 -11.36 -1.77
N GLN A 142 -0.28 -11.90 -2.98
CA GLN A 142 -1.14 -11.60 -4.12
C GLN A 142 -1.85 -12.86 -4.60
N LYS A 143 -3.09 -12.72 -5.08
CA LYS A 143 -3.84 -13.80 -5.73
C LYS A 143 -4.75 -13.24 -6.82
N LYS A 144 -5.14 -14.09 -7.78
CA LYS A 144 -6.17 -13.71 -8.75
C LYS A 144 -7.53 -13.56 -8.05
N LYS A 145 -8.31 -12.57 -8.48
CA LYS A 145 -9.71 -12.42 -8.09
C LYS A 145 -10.46 -13.70 -8.45
N GLY A 146 -11.28 -14.19 -7.52
CA GLY A 146 -12.31 -15.15 -7.86
C GLY A 146 -13.28 -14.55 -8.87
N LYS A 147 -14.10 -15.39 -9.53
CA LYS A 147 -15.24 -14.89 -10.32
C LYS A 147 -16.22 -14.21 -9.36
N SER A 148 -16.14 -12.90 -9.23
CA SER A 148 -17.01 -12.14 -8.33
C SER A 148 -18.44 -12.18 -8.87
N SER A 149 -19.41 -12.57 -8.03
CA SER A 149 -20.81 -12.23 -8.32
C SER A 149 -20.93 -10.70 -8.25
N LYS A 150 -21.64 -10.12 -9.22
CA LYS A 150 -21.83 -8.67 -9.32
C LYS A 150 -22.65 -8.17 -8.12
N ASN A 151 -22.33 -6.94 -7.66
CA ASN A 151 -23.23 -5.96 -7.01
C ASN A 151 -22.91 -5.45 -5.59
N ASN A 152 -21.71 -5.64 -5.03
CA ASN A 152 -21.31 -4.83 -3.87
C ASN A 152 -20.36 -3.71 -4.30
N LEU A 153 -20.69 -2.46 -3.92
CA LEU A 153 -19.77 -1.33 -4.04
C LEU A 153 -18.50 -1.69 -3.27
N ASP A 154 -17.34 -1.56 -3.91
CA ASP A 154 -16.06 -1.86 -3.28
C ASP A 154 -15.94 -1.05 -1.97
N PRO A 155 -15.61 -1.69 -0.82
CA PRO A 155 -15.56 -1.04 0.49
C PRO A 155 -14.66 0.19 0.57
N ARG A 156 -13.74 0.37 -0.39
CA ARG A 156 -12.87 1.55 -0.54
C ARG A 156 -13.59 2.80 -0.99
N TYR A 157 -14.82 2.69 -1.51
CA TYR A 157 -15.59 3.84 -1.96
C TYR A 157 -16.75 4.15 -1.01
N CYS A 158 -17.15 5.42 -1.02
CA CYS A 158 -18.29 5.95 -0.32
C CYS A 158 -19.05 6.90 -1.23
N SER A 159 -20.36 7.03 -1.02
CA SER A 159 -21.15 8.03 -1.74
C SER A 159 -20.86 9.42 -1.20
N THR A 160 -20.69 10.38 -2.11
CA THR A 160 -20.54 11.81 -1.83
C THR A 160 -21.60 12.60 -2.59
N VAL A 161 -21.73 13.89 -2.29
CA VAL A 161 -22.67 14.78 -2.98
C VAL A 161 -22.42 14.82 -4.50
N ASN A 162 -21.17 14.65 -4.94
CA ASN A 162 -20.78 14.71 -6.35
C ASN A 162 -20.45 13.33 -6.95
N GLY A 163 -20.92 12.24 -6.35
CA GLY A 163 -20.73 10.88 -6.89
C GLY A 163 -20.04 9.95 -5.89
N LEU A 164 -18.89 9.40 -6.28
CA LEU A 164 -18.10 8.50 -5.44
C LEU A 164 -16.89 9.23 -4.88
N GLY A 165 -16.70 9.11 -3.57
CA GLY A 165 -15.48 9.47 -2.86
C GLY A 165 -14.73 8.24 -2.38
N TRP A 166 -13.57 8.49 -1.78
CA TRP A 166 -12.72 7.46 -1.18
C TRP A 166 -13.04 7.34 0.29
N ARG A 167 -13.24 6.10 0.77
CA ARG A 167 -13.47 5.82 2.18
C ARG A 167 -12.14 5.50 2.85
N TYR A 168 -11.89 6.16 3.98
CA TYR A 168 -10.85 5.75 4.91
C TYR A 168 -11.39 5.83 6.34
N GLU A 169 -11.31 4.70 7.05
CA GLU A 169 -11.99 4.48 8.32
C GLU A 169 -13.48 4.87 8.26
N LYS A 170 -13.89 5.86 9.05
CA LYS A 170 -15.27 6.37 9.13
C LYS A 170 -15.51 7.61 8.27
N SER A 171 -14.47 8.11 7.59
CA SER A 171 -14.51 9.34 6.81
C SER A 171 -14.59 9.06 5.31
N CYS A 172 -15.17 10.02 4.58
CA CYS A 172 -15.30 9.99 3.13
C CYS A 172 -14.61 11.22 2.54
N TYR A 173 -13.76 11.02 1.54
CA TYR A 173 -12.88 12.04 0.97
C TYR A 173 -13.20 12.25 -0.50
N THR A 174 -13.34 13.50 -0.92
CA THR A 174 -13.57 13.87 -2.31
C THR A 174 -12.71 15.07 -2.67
N PHE A 175 -12.23 15.09 -3.90
CA PHE A 175 -11.63 16.28 -4.47
C PHE A 175 -12.72 17.24 -4.91
N VAL A 176 -12.51 18.54 -4.67
CA VAL A 176 -13.39 19.62 -5.13
C VAL A 176 -12.62 20.44 -6.17
N PRO A 177 -12.92 20.29 -7.47
CA PRO A 177 -12.15 20.92 -8.56
C PRO A 177 -12.44 22.42 -8.74
N VAL A 178 -12.98 23.10 -7.73
CA VAL A 178 -13.40 24.51 -7.81
C VAL A 178 -12.39 25.37 -7.05
N LYS A 179 -11.67 26.24 -7.78
CA LYS A 179 -10.70 27.17 -7.20
C LYS A 179 -11.40 28.21 -6.32
N LYS A 180 -10.89 28.36 -5.09
CA LYS A 180 -11.43 29.23 -4.03
C LYS A 180 -10.31 29.76 -3.16
N THR A 181 -10.55 30.85 -2.43
CA THR A 181 -9.71 31.19 -1.28
C THR A 181 -9.88 30.13 -0.18
N TRP A 182 -8.95 30.04 0.76
CA TRP A 182 -9.04 29.05 1.85
C TRP A 182 -10.36 29.15 2.62
N LEU A 183 -10.78 30.38 2.98
CA LEU A 183 -12.00 30.59 3.75
C LEU A 183 -13.26 30.17 2.96
N GLU A 184 -13.33 30.54 1.68
CA GLU A 184 -14.43 30.13 0.80
C GLU A 184 -14.42 28.62 0.55
N ALA A 185 -13.26 27.98 0.50
CA ALA A 185 -13.14 26.53 0.33
C ALA A 185 -13.68 25.78 1.55
N GLU A 186 -13.35 26.23 2.76
CA GLU A 186 -13.91 25.68 4.00
C GLU A 186 -15.42 25.86 4.08
N GLU A 187 -15.92 27.07 3.81
CA GLU A 187 -17.36 27.34 3.78
C GLU A 187 -18.07 26.49 2.72
N TYR A 188 -17.44 26.27 1.56
CA TYR A 188 -18.00 25.43 0.51
C TYR A 188 -18.07 23.96 0.92
N CYS A 189 -17.01 23.41 1.54
CA CYS A 189 -17.04 22.06 2.10
C CYS A 189 -18.14 21.91 3.16
N ALA A 190 -18.26 22.88 4.07
CA ALA A 190 -19.28 22.87 5.12
C ALA A 190 -20.71 22.90 4.54
N THR A 191 -20.96 23.78 3.58
CA THR A 191 -22.32 24.05 3.10
C THR A 191 -22.77 23.15 1.95
N LYS A 192 -21.85 22.71 1.07
CA LYS A 192 -22.19 21.90 -0.12
C LYS A 192 -21.89 20.43 0.04
N HIS A 193 -20.94 20.07 0.90
CA HIS A 193 -20.52 18.69 1.09
C HIS A 193 -20.84 18.14 2.48
N ASN A 194 -21.39 18.97 3.38
CA ASN A 194 -21.62 18.62 4.78
C ASN A 194 -20.35 18.03 5.43
N GLY A 195 -19.21 18.64 5.13
CA GLY A 195 -17.88 18.22 5.55
C GLY A 195 -16.96 19.43 5.78
N HIS A 196 -15.66 19.20 5.89
CA HIS A 196 -14.66 20.24 6.13
C HIS A 196 -13.45 20.04 5.22
N LEU A 197 -12.61 21.05 5.05
CA LEU A 197 -11.29 20.84 4.47
C LEU A 197 -10.55 19.74 5.25
N VAL A 198 -9.86 18.87 4.53
CA VAL A 198 -9.26 17.68 5.12
C VAL A 198 -8.15 18.05 6.11
N THR A 199 -8.14 17.40 7.28
CA THR A 199 -7.04 17.50 8.24
C THR A 199 -6.13 16.27 8.14
N ILE A 200 -4.82 16.50 8.22
CA ILE A 200 -3.81 15.44 8.20
C ILE A 200 -3.48 15.11 9.65
N GLN A 201 -3.94 13.96 10.13
CA GLN A 201 -3.83 13.57 11.54
C GLN A 201 -2.48 12.92 11.84
N ASP A 202 -2.02 12.07 10.92
CA ASP A 202 -0.78 11.34 11.06
C ASP A 202 -0.16 11.04 9.69
N PHE A 203 0.98 10.36 9.73
CA PHE A 203 1.73 9.92 8.56
C PHE A 203 0.93 8.98 7.64
N THR A 204 0.09 8.12 8.22
CA THR A 204 -0.75 7.16 7.49
C THR A 204 -1.89 7.87 6.74
N TYR A 205 -2.56 8.82 7.39
CA TYR A 205 -3.53 9.73 6.76
C TYR A 205 -2.89 10.49 5.60
N ASN A 206 -1.68 11.02 5.79
CA ASN A 206 -0.96 11.72 4.73
C ASN A 206 -0.69 10.80 3.51
N MET A 207 -0.24 9.55 3.74
CA MET A 207 -0.02 8.58 2.65
C MET A 207 -1.30 8.25 1.89
N PHE A 208 -2.41 8.06 2.60
CA PHE A 208 -3.72 7.82 1.98
C PHE A 208 -4.12 8.97 1.05
N LEU A 209 -4.07 10.21 1.55
CA LEU A 209 -4.47 11.40 0.77
C LEU A 209 -3.58 11.61 -0.45
N ASN A 210 -2.26 11.44 -0.30
CA ASN A 210 -1.34 11.53 -1.42
C ASN A 210 -1.63 10.48 -2.50
N TYR A 211 -2.01 9.25 -2.11
CA TYR A 211 -2.34 8.21 -3.08
C TYR A 211 -3.66 8.46 -3.81
N VAL A 212 -4.74 8.78 -3.09
CA VAL A 212 -6.08 8.95 -3.72
C VAL A 212 -6.19 10.23 -4.54
N PHE A 213 -5.33 11.21 -4.28
CA PHE A 213 -5.25 12.47 -5.03
C PHE A 213 -3.94 12.62 -5.83
N ARG A 214 -3.21 11.52 -6.11
CA ARG A 214 -1.91 11.56 -6.83
C ARG A 214 -1.99 12.14 -8.24
N GLU A 215 -3.16 12.03 -8.88
CA GLU A 215 -3.42 12.58 -10.22
C GLU A 215 -3.71 14.08 -10.19
N GLN A 216 -3.80 14.69 -9.01
CA GLN A 216 -4.02 16.14 -8.88
C GLN A 216 -2.68 16.86 -8.97
N GLU A 217 -2.48 17.59 -10.07
CA GLU A 217 -1.24 18.32 -10.35
C GLU A 217 -1.17 19.68 -9.61
N GLU A 218 -2.32 20.23 -9.21
CA GLU A 218 -2.38 21.52 -8.53
C GLU A 218 -2.39 21.39 -7.00
N PRO A 219 -1.75 22.32 -6.25
CA PRO A 219 -1.85 22.39 -4.80
C PRO A 219 -3.30 22.52 -4.33
N MET A 220 -3.66 21.81 -3.26
CA MET A 220 -5.00 21.79 -2.69
C MET A 220 -5.04 22.41 -1.30
N TRP A 221 -6.16 23.05 -0.96
CA TRP A 221 -6.39 23.52 0.41
C TRP A 221 -6.63 22.34 1.37
N ILE A 222 -6.01 22.42 2.54
CA ILE A 222 -6.22 21.51 3.68
C ILE A 222 -6.65 22.32 4.91
N GLY A 223 -7.27 21.66 5.88
CA GLY A 223 -7.88 22.26 7.07
C GLY A 223 -6.90 22.68 8.17
N ILE A 224 -5.59 22.70 7.91
CA ILE A 224 -4.62 23.24 8.87
C ILE A 224 -4.70 24.77 8.85
N LYS A 225 -5.15 25.34 9.97
CA LYS A 225 -4.99 26.75 10.28
C LYS A 225 -3.75 26.91 11.17
N LEU A 226 -2.62 27.31 10.58
CA LEU A 226 -1.47 27.74 11.37
C LEU A 226 -1.91 28.95 12.20
N LYS A 227 -1.75 28.87 13.53
CA LYS A 227 -1.94 29.98 14.44
C LYS A 227 -0.74 30.92 14.37
#